data_AF-A0A1E7F730-F1
#
_entry.id   AF-A0A1E7F730-F1
#
_cell.length_a   1.000
_cell.length_b   1.000
_cell.length_c   1.000
_cell.angle_alpha   90.00
_cell.angle_beta   90.00
_cell.angle_gamma   90.00
#
_symmetry.space_group_name_H-M   'P 1'
#
loop_
_entity.id
_entity.type
_entity.pdbx_description
1 polymer ?
#
loop_
_entity_poly.entity_id
_entity_poly.type
_entity_poly.pdbx_seq_one_letter_code
_entity_poly.pdbx_strand_id
1 'polypeptide(L)'
;MRLSLLSSKTTTFRKYAYVLLLVLLSSWSWSSSLSSPSSYSSPFGLVTVASAWEWTDYIVGGGSAKIRKDDDDDDDGINIAGEAKRRRTYLTDDEISELRVRDLKRRLSRNHGFGAEELGRMLDKKDLISALIKEETKLRNKQRNDQLRKYFWKALFVAILCVVTVVGWPIWTQASEVMAVNWTVWYDRKRHEITQCWELKSVRGLIGVIFLGLLDLIRLWLSITVLASWVLSNGSQYRKYLFPMPSIAIRPGQFMGEKVANSSMGQYGMNIAPMAITWATGFVRTKLEYWTGKALSADARIRRKESRSGETEEERKARTVVRKAAKRVAREERERQQQEVWEKETARRKEMADKASEQLFGGGHDSGQVKQPNNNEEREAIATNNDEQKESTTSNVDYDDFLDNLEDMNDLD
;
A
#
# COMPACT_ATOMS: atom_id res chain seq x y z
N MET A 1 -48.02 -1.88 -9.57
CA MET A 1 -47.62 -2.47 -8.27
C MET A 1 -46.12 -2.82 -8.12
N ARG A 2 -45.21 -2.46 -9.06
CA ARG A 2 -43.75 -2.71 -8.94
C ARG A 2 -42.89 -1.47 -8.62
N LEU A 3 -43.48 -0.27 -8.58
CA LEU A 3 -42.74 0.98 -8.33
C LEU A 3 -42.59 1.34 -6.82
N SER A 4 -43.40 0.76 -5.92
CA SER A 4 -43.32 1.08 -4.48
C SER A 4 -42.17 0.39 -3.74
N LEU A 5 -41.62 -0.70 -4.28
CA LEU A 5 -40.52 -1.46 -3.65
C LEU A 5 -39.13 -0.82 -3.84
N LEU A 6 -38.96 0.09 -4.81
CA LEU A 6 -37.71 0.84 -5.01
C LEU A 6 -37.59 2.04 -4.06
N SER A 7 -38.72 2.64 -3.64
CA SER A 7 -38.73 3.80 -2.74
C SER A 7 -38.30 3.45 -1.30
N SER A 8 -38.56 2.23 -0.82
CA SER A 8 -38.19 1.81 0.53
C SER A 8 -36.67 1.58 0.72
N LYS A 9 -35.92 1.26 -0.35
CA LYS A 9 -34.47 1.01 -0.25
C LYS A 9 -33.65 2.31 -0.29
N THR A 10 -34.16 3.37 -0.88
CA THR A 10 -33.45 4.66 -0.97
C THR A 10 -33.49 5.44 0.34
N THR A 11 -34.53 5.26 1.17
CA THR A 11 -34.64 5.94 2.47
C THR A 11 -33.67 5.38 3.51
N THR A 12 -33.41 4.07 3.50
CA THR A 12 -32.38 3.47 4.36
C THR A 12 -30.99 3.90 3.94
N PHE A 13 -30.68 3.89 2.64
CA PHE A 13 -29.39 4.36 2.12
C PHE A 13 -29.12 5.84 2.47
N ARG A 14 -30.13 6.71 2.34
CA ARG A 14 -30.04 8.12 2.75
C ARG A 14 -29.68 8.28 4.24
N LYS A 15 -30.30 7.51 5.14
CA LYS A 15 -30.00 7.59 6.58
C LYS A 15 -28.55 7.21 6.91
N TYR A 16 -28.02 6.14 6.30
CA TYR A 16 -26.61 5.78 6.50
C TYR A 16 -25.66 6.79 5.84
N ALA A 17 -26.03 7.36 4.69
CA ALA A 17 -25.24 8.41 4.06
C ALA A 17 -25.17 9.68 4.93
N TYR A 18 -26.26 10.09 5.58
CA TYR A 18 -26.25 11.22 6.52
C TYR A 18 -25.39 10.97 7.76
N VAL A 19 -25.44 9.75 8.33
CA VAL A 19 -24.58 9.41 9.48
C VAL A 19 -23.10 9.36 9.07
N LEU A 20 -22.78 8.79 7.91
CA LEU A 20 -21.42 8.79 7.37
C LEU A 20 -20.94 10.22 7.08
N LEU A 21 -21.80 11.07 6.52
CA LEU A 21 -21.48 12.46 6.19
C LEU A 21 -21.33 13.32 7.44
N LEU A 22 -22.10 13.07 8.51
CA LEU A 22 -21.91 13.68 9.83
C LEU A 22 -20.58 13.27 10.46
N VAL A 23 -20.20 11.99 10.39
CA VAL A 23 -18.90 11.50 10.89
C VAL A 23 -17.73 12.10 10.09
N LEU A 24 -17.88 12.23 8.78
CA LEU A 24 -16.86 12.83 7.92
C LEU A 24 -16.74 14.35 8.16
N LEU A 25 -17.86 15.06 8.37
CA LEU A 25 -17.85 16.50 8.66
C LEU A 25 -17.35 16.83 10.08
N SER A 26 -17.61 15.97 11.08
CA SER A 26 -17.06 16.14 12.43
C SER A 26 -15.56 15.86 12.48
N SER A 27 -15.03 15.05 11.56
CA SER A 27 -13.59 14.79 11.45
C SER A 27 -12.83 15.96 10.82
N TRP A 28 -13.48 16.72 9.93
CA TRP A 28 -12.86 17.83 9.21
C TRP A 28 -12.72 19.11 10.05
N SER A 29 -13.55 19.25 11.10
CA SER A 29 -13.58 20.41 12.00
C SER A 29 -12.54 20.37 13.12
N TRP A 30 -11.84 19.25 13.31
CA TRP A 30 -10.73 19.14 14.30
C TRP A 30 -9.33 19.31 13.71
N SER A 31 -9.17 19.27 12.39
CA SER A 31 -7.84 19.38 11.76
C SER A 31 -7.32 20.82 11.61
N SER A 32 -8.16 21.83 11.85
CA SER A 32 -7.83 23.25 11.59
C SER A 32 -7.38 24.05 12.81
N SER A 33 -7.27 23.44 14.01
CA SER A 33 -6.85 24.13 15.24
C SER A 33 -5.51 23.68 15.83
N LEU A 34 -4.77 22.79 15.15
CA LEU A 34 -3.43 22.39 15.61
C LEU A 34 -2.37 23.36 15.05
N SER A 35 -2.16 24.41 15.82
CA SER A 35 -0.92 25.19 15.84
C SER A 35 0.28 24.26 16.06
N SER A 36 1.40 24.61 15.42
CA SER A 36 2.64 23.85 15.34
C SER A 36 3.16 23.36 16.70
N PRO A 37 3.48 22.07 16.85
CA PRO A 37 4.26 21.60 18.00
C PRO A 37 5.74 21.53 17.64
N SER A 38 6.49 22.53 18.10
CA SER A 38 7.86 22.30 18.53
C SER A 38 7.83 21.48 19.83
N SER A 39 8.75 20.52 19.93
CA SER A 39 9.14 19.78 21.15
C SER A 39 8.56 18.37 21.28
N TYR A 40 9.46 17.42 21.09
CA TYR A 40 9.38 16.01 21.45
C TYR A 40 9.03 15.81 22.93
N SER A 41 7.95 15.08 23.24
CA SER A 41 7.89 14.23 24.43
C SER A 41 6.72 13.22 24.37
N SER A 42 7.06 11.93 24.44
CA SER A 42 6.27 10.77 24.92
C SER A 42 4.94 10.39 24.20
N PRO A 43 4.83 9.14 23.67
CA PRO A 43 3.62 8.65 22.99
C PRO A 43 2.80 7.65 23.86
N PHE A 44 2.47 8.00 25.10
CA PHE A 44 1.51 7.22 25.91
C PHE A 44 0.56 8.13 26.69
N GLY A 45 -0.28 8.86 25.97
CA GLY A 45 -1.41 9.61 26.52
C GLY A 45 -2.68 8.77 26.49
N LEU A 46 -3.14 8.39 27.69
CA LEU A 46 -4.47 7.86 28.06
C LEU A 46 -5.54 7.91 26.95
N VAL A 47 -5.81 6.74 26.36
CA VAL A 47 -7.08 6.48 25.70
C VAL A 47 -8.12 6.31 26.80
N THR A 48 -9.04 7.27 26.92
CA THR A 48 -10.27 7.10 27.68
C THR A 48 -11.02 5.91 27.10
N VAL A 49 -10.96 4.77 27.80
CA VAL A 49 -11.74 3.57 27.50
C VAL A 49 -13.19 3.87 27.87
N ALA A 50 -13.91 4.54 26.97
CA ALA A 50 -15.36 4.51 26.98
C ALA A 50 -15.76 3.08 26.61
N SER A 51 -16.23 2.31 27.59
CA SER A 51 -16.64 0.93 27.43
C SER A 51 -17.71 0.82 26.35
N ALA A 52 -17.35 0.21 25.22
CA ALA A 52 -18.24 -0.07 24.09
C ALA A 52 -19.45 -0.98 24.43
N TRP A 53 -19.58 -1.38 25.70
CA TRP A 53 -20.69 -2.17 26.23
C TRP A 53 -21.91 -1.36 26.65
N GLU A 54 -21.80 -0.03 26.82
CA GLU A 54 -22.96 0.80 27.21
C GLU A 54 -23.92 1.14 26.06
N TRP A 55 -23.53 0.87 24.81
CA TRP A 55 -24.35 1.23 23.63
C TRP A 55 -25.22 0.09 23.09
N THR A 56 -25.04 -1.14 23.58
CA THR A 56 -25.85 -2.29 23.12
C THR A 56 -27.27 -2.31 23.67
N ASP A 57 -27.54 -1.64 24.80
CA ASP A 57 -28.89 -1.60 25.37
C ASP A 57 -29.83 -0.64 24.64
N TYR A 58 -29.30 0.37 23.95
CA TYR A 58 -30.10 1.31 23.15
C TYR A 58 -30.60 0.75 21.82
N ILE A 59 -30.08 -0.39 21.36
CA ILE A 59 -30.51 -1.01 20.09
C ILE A 59 -31.54 -2.14 20.34
N VAL A 60 -31.64 -2.66 21.56
CA VAL A 60 -32.49 -3.83 21.88
C VAL A 60 -33.76 -3.47 22.67
N GLY A 61 -33.84 -2.31 23.33
CA GLY A 61 -35.03 -1.90 24.11
C GLY A 61 -35.80 -0.74 23.48
N GLY A 62 -37.10 -0.91 23.18
CA GLY A 62 -37.99 0.25 22.97
C GLY A 62 -39.16 0.11 22.00
N GLY A 63 -39.54 -1.11 21.59
CA GLY A 63 -40.78 -1.34 20.84
C GLY A 63 -41.98 -1.69 21.73
N SER A 64 -42.00 -1.26 23.00
CA SER A 64 -43.22 -1.35 23.81
C SER A 64 -44.05 -0.11 23.48
N ALA A 65 -44.91 -0.25 22.46
CA ALA A 65 -45.94 0.72 22.15
C ALA A 65 -46.87 0.83 23.36
N LYS A 66 -46.54 1.74 24.27
CA LYS A 66 -47.49 2.28 25.23
C LYS A 66 -48.51 3.02 24.37
N ILE A 67 -49.64 2.35 24.11
CA ILE A 67 -50.82 2.94 23.48
C ILE A 67 -51.21 4.08 24.39
N ARG A 68 -50.80 5.28 24.00
CA ARG A 68 -51.25 6.52 24.58
C ARG A 68 -52.68 6.68 24.06
N LYS A 69 -53.65 6.44 24.95
CA LYS A 69 -55.02 6.96 24.78
C LYS A 69 -54.90 8.46 24.97
N ASP A 70 -54.60 9.16 23.88
CA ASP A 70 -54.99 10.56 23.78
C ASP A 70 -56.32 10.49 23.04
N ASP A 71 -57.39 10.65 23.81
CA ASP A 71 -58.75 10.85 23.31
C ASP A 71 -58.76 12.26 22.72
N ASP A 72 -58.66 12.38 21.39
CA ASP A 72 -59.15 13.55 20.67
C ASP A 72 -59.46 13.13 19.23
N ASP A 73 -60.72 13.28 18.92
CA ASP A 73 -61.40 12.94 17.68
C ASP A 73 -60.79 13.67 16.47
N ASP A 74 -60.32 12.92 15.48
CA ASP A 74 -60.51 13.28 14.07
C ASP A 74 -60.37 12.03 13.18
N ASP A 75 -61.50 11.73 12.56
CA ASP A 75 -61.90 10.52 11.87
C ASP A 75 -61.37 10.48 10.42
N ASP A 76 -60.12 10.00 10.26
CA ASP A 76 -59.64 9.44 8.99
C ASP A 76 -59.19 7.99 9.23
N GLY A 77 -60.19 7.10 9.29
CA GLY A 77 -60.08 5.66 9.50
C GLY A 77 -59.26 4.91 8.43
N ILE A 78 -57.94 5.12 8.42
CA ILE A 78 -57.02 4.20 7.77
C ILE A 78 -56.90 2.99 8.69
N ASN A 79 -57.49 1.87 8.25
CA ASN A 79 -57.49 0.54 8.86
C ASN A 79 -56.08 -0.10 9.02
N ILE A 80 -55.10 0.62 9.59
CA ILE A 80 -53.72 0.16 9.82
C ILE A 80 -53.70 -0.98 10.86
N ALA A 81 -54.59 -0.93 11.85
CA ALA A 81 -54.74 -2.00 12.84
C ALA A 81 -55.26 -3.31 12.21
N GLY A 82 -56.15 -3.21 11.21
CA GLY A 82 -56.68 -4.37 10.48
C GLY A 82 -55.65 -5.03 9.56
N GLU A 83 -54.78 -4.24 8.93
CA GLU A 83 -53.71 -4.76 8.06
C GLU A 83 -52.56 -5.39 8.85
N ALA A 84 -52.17 -4.81 9.98
CA ALA A 84 -51.18 -5.40 10.87
C ALA A 84 -51.66 -6.74 11.46
N LYS A 85 -52.97 -6.88 11.73
CA LYS A 85 -53.58 -8.13 12.19
C LYS A 85 -53.64 -9.20 11.09
N ARG A 86 -53.83 -8.83 9.82
CA ARG A 86 -53.79 -9.76 8.67
C ARG A 86 -52.39 -10.25 8.30
N ARG A 87 -51.32 -9.52 8.67
CA ARG A 87 -49.93 -9.91 8.37
C ARG A 87 -49.23 -10.70 9.48
N ARG A 88 -49.87 -10.89 10.64
CA ARG A 88 -49.31 -11.75 11.69
C ARG A 88 -49.58 -13.22 11.35
N THR A 89 -48.53 -13.90 10.92
CA THR A 89 -48.56 -15.36 10.72
C THR A 89 -48.64 -16.16 12.03
N TYR A 90 -48.41 -15.50 13.17
CA TYR A 90 -48.32 -16.09 14.51
C TYR A 90 -49.42 -15.55 15.41
N LEU A 91 -50.08 -16.43 16.15
CA LEU A 91 -51.06 -16.04 17.17
C LEU A 91 -50.38 -15.87 18.52
N THR A 92 -50.98 -15.01 19.35
CA THR A 92 -50.65 -14.90 20.76
C THR A 92 -51.25 -16.06 21.56
N ASP A 93 -50.70 -16.34 22.73
CA ASP A 93 -51.10 -17.50 23.54
C ASP A 93 -52.58 -17.40 23.97
N ASP A 94 -53.05 -16.17 24.22
CA ASP A 94 -54.45 -15.86 24.50
C ASP A 94 -55.35 -16.15 23.30
N GLU A 95 -54.99 -15.67 22.10
CA GLU A 95 -55.73 -15.94 20.87
C GLU A 95 -55.77 -17.45 20.55
N ILE A 96 -54.71 -18.20 20.87
CA ILE A 96 -54.68 -19.66 20.72
C ILE A 96 -55.67 -20.34 21.67
N SER A 97 -55.77 -19.86 22.92
CA SER A 97 -56.67 -20.44 23.93
C SER A 97 -58.16 -20.28 23.56
N GLU A 98 -58.49 -19.19 22.85
CA GLU A 98 -59.84 -18.85 22.39
C GLU A 98 -60.28 -19.67 21.16
N LEU A 99 -59.35 -20.26 20.41
CA LEU A 99 -59.68 -21.03 19.22
C LEU A 99 -60.52 -22.28 19.54
N ARG A 100 -61.44 -22.62 18.62
CA ARG A 100 -62.18 -23.88 18.65
C ARG A 100 -61.24 -25.05 18.35
N VAL A 101 -61.52 -26.21 18.95
CA VAL A 101 -60.74 -27.46 18.76
C VAL A 101 -60.53 -27.80 17.29
N ARG A 102 -61.56 -27.60 16.46
CA ARG A 102 -61.49 -27.83 15.00
C ARG A 102 -60.44 -26.94 14.33
N ASP A 103 -60.33 -25.68 14.74
CA ASP A 103 -59.41 -24.71 14.14
C ASP A 103 -57.98 -24.92 14.65
N LEU A 104 -57.82 -25.33 15.91
CA LEU A 104 -56.54 -25.79 16.46
C LEU A 104 -55.99 -26.97 15.66
N LYS A 105 -56.81 -28.03 15.44
CA LYS A 105 -56.41 -29.20 14.65
C LYS A 105 -56.06 -28.84 13.21
N ARG A 106 -56.85 -27.98 12.55
CA ARG A 106 -56.56 -27.52 11.18
C ARG A 106 -55.23 -26.77 11.09
N ARG A 107 -54.92 -25.89 12.05
CA ARG A 107 -53.66 -25.14 12.07
C ARG A 107 -52.47 -26.03 12.39
N LEU A 108 -52.60 -26.94 13.36
CA LEU A 108 -51.55 -27.89 13.72
C LEU A 108 -51.17 -28.78 12.52
N SER A 109 -52.17 -29.28 11.79
CA SER A 109 -51.95 -30.11 10.59
C SER A 109 -51.39 -29.29 9.42
N ARG A 110 -51.96 -28.12 9.11
CA ARG A 110 -51.55 -27.33 7.92
C ARG A 110 -50.24 -26.58 8.08
N ASN A 111 -49.99 -25.99 9.24
CA ASN A 111 -48.85 -25.09 9.45
C ASN A 111 -47.65 -25.83 10.04
N HIS A 112 -47.91 -26.83 10.89
CA HIS A 112 -46.87 -27.52 11.66
C HIS A 112 -46.67 -28.98 11.21
N GLY A 113 -47.53 -29.50 10.31
CA GLY A 113 -47.34 -30.80 9.66
C GLY A 113 -47.67 -32.00 10.54
N PHE A 114 -48.43 -31.84 11.62
CA PHE A 114 -48.79 -32.97 12.47
C PHE A 114 -49.67 -33.98 11.72
N GLY A 115 -49.35 -35.26 11.88
CA GLY A 115 -50.06 -36.36 11.24
C GLY A 115 -51.44 -36.60 11.84
N ALA A 116 -52.40 -37.09 11.06
CA ALA A 116 -53.76 -37.36 11.53
C ALA A 116 -53.79 -38.28 12.78
N GLU A 117 -52.85 -39.20 12.88
CA GLU A 117 -52.69 -40.10 14.02
C GLU A 117 -52.26 -39.38 15.31
N GLU A 118 -51.33 -38.42 15.23
CA GLU A 118 -50.88 -37.61 16.37
C GLU A 118 -51.98 -36.68 16.86
N LEU A 119 -52.73 -36.06 15.93
CA LEU A 119 -53.92 -35.26 16.26
C LEU A 119 -55.07 -36.09 16.83
N GLY A 120 -55.15 -37.37 16.46
CA GLY A 120 -56.14 -38.32 16.98
C GLY A 120 -55.87 -38.69 18.43
N ARG A 121 -54.59 -38.82 18.81
CA ARG A 121 -54.15 -39.09 20.18
C ARG A 121 -54.37 -37.92 21.14
N MET A 122 -54.33 -36.68 20.63
CA MET A 122 -54.66 -35.48 21.41
C MET A 122 -56.18 -35.25 21.44
N LEU A 123 -56.84 -35.85 22.44
CA LEU A 123 -58.30 -35.78 22.63
C LEU A 123 -58.72 -34.48 23.34
N ASP A 124 -57.91 -34.02 24.30
CA ASP A 124 -58.21 -32.85 25.12
C ASP A 124 -57.82 -31.53 24.45
N LYS A 125 -58.68 -30.51 24.61
CA LYS A 125 -58.40 -29.14 24.13
C LYS A 125 -57.10 -28.60 24.73
N LYS A 126 -56.77 -28.96 25.98
CA LYS A 126 -55.57 -28.50 26.69
C LYS A 126 -54.28 -29.01 26.03
N ASP A 127 -54.26 -30.27 25.58
CA ASP A 127 -53.10 -30.86 24.91
C ASP A 127 -52.87 -30.27 23.51
N LEU A 128 -53.95 -29.98 22.79
CA LEU A 128 -53.87 -29.29 21.50
C LEU A 128 -53.36 -27.84 21.64
N ILE A 129 -53.79 -27.14 22.70
CA ILE A 129 -53.30 -25.79 23.02
C ILE A 129 -51.81 -25.85 23.37
N SER A 130 -51.39 -26.75 24.26
CA SER A 130 -49.99 -26.85 24.68
C SER A 130 -49.06 -27.24 23.53
N ALA A 131 -49.48 -28.18 22.68
CA ALA A 131 -48.76 -28.56 21.47
C ALA A 131 -48.64 -27.38 20.48
N LEU A 132 -49.73 -26.63 20.25
CA LEU A 132 -49.71 -25.49 19.34
C LEU A 132 -48.82 -24.36 19.87
N ILE A 133 -48.91 -24.03 21.17
CA ILE A 133 -48.05 -23.02 21.81
C ILE A 133 -46.57 -23.40 21.66
N LYS A 134 -46.21 -24.67 21.87
CA LYS A 134 -44.81 -25.14 21.76
C LYS A 134 -44.25 -24.95 20.34
N GLU A 135 -45.04 -25.22 19.30
CA GLU A 135 -44.56 -25.09 17.92
C GLU A 135 -44.59 -23.64 17.42
N GLU A 136 -45.60 -22.86 17.80
CA GLU A 136 -45.64 -21.41 17.52
C GLU A 136 -44.47 -20.68 18.19
N THR A 137 -44.13 -21.02 19.44
CA THR A 137 -42.96 -20.45 20.13
C THR A 137 -41.64 -20.85 19.47
N LYS A 138 -41.51 -22.09 18.99
CA LYS A 138 -40.35 -22.56 18.22
C LYS A 138 -40.18 -21.79 16.91
N LEU A 139 -41.25 -21.57 16.15
CA LEU A 139 -41.20 -20.77 14.92
C LEU A 139 -40.86 -19.30 15.22
N ARG A 140 -41.47 -18.72 16.26
CA ARG A 140 -41.18 -17.35 16.72
C ARG A 140 -39.71 -17.19 17.09
N ASN A 141 -39.13 -18.16 17.80
CA ASN A 141 -37.72 -18.16 18.15
C ASN A 141 -36.83 -18.31 16.91
N LYS A 142 -37.18 -19.17 15.95
CA LYS A 142 -36.44 -19.30 14.68
C LYS A 142 -36.40 -17.97 13.91
N GLN A 143 -37.55 -17.30 13.78
CA GLN A 143 -37.60 -16.00 13.12
C GLN A 143 -36.82 -14.91 13.85
N ARG A 144 -36.92 -14.86 15.19
CA ARG A 144 -36.14 -13.94 16.01
C ARG A 144 -34.65 -14.18 15.80
N ASN A 145 -34.20 -15.43 15.79
CA ASN A 145 -32.80 -15.79 15.54
C ASN A 145 -32.35 -15.40 14.12
N ASP A 146 -33.18 -15.58 13.10
CA ASP A 146 -32.86 -15.16 11.73
C ASP A 146 -32.75 -13.63 11.61
N GLN A 147 -33.61 -12.89 12.31
CA GLN A 147 -33.52 -11.43 12.38
C GLN A 147 -32.27 -10.99 13.13
N LEU A 148 -32.01 -11.55 14.31
CA LEU A 148 -30.79 -11.30 15.10
C LEU A 148 -29.54 -11.58 14.27
N ARG A 149 -29.50 -12.68 13.52
CA ARG A 149 -28.39 -13.01 12.61
C ARG A 149 -28.21 -11.93 11.54
N LYS A 150 -29.29 -11.44 10.93
CA LYS A 150 -29.23 -10.34 9.94
C LYS A 150 -28.72 -9.03 10.56
N TYR A 151 -29.17 -8.68 11.77
CA TYR A 151 -28.69 -7.49 12.47
C TYR A 151 -27.24 -7.64 12.91
N PHE A 152 -26.85 -8.82 13.40
CA PHE A 152 -25.49 -9.16 13.74
C PHE A 152 -24.54 -8.99 12.54
N TRP A 153 -24.90 -9.52 11.36
CA TRP A 153 -24.08 -9.34 10.15
C TRP A 153 -23.97 -7.87 9.73
N LYS A 154 -25.03 -7.08 9.87
CA LYS A 154 -24.99 -5.64 9.59
C LYS A 154 -24.10 -4.90 10.59
N ALA A 155 -24.25 -5.18 11.88
CA ALA A 155 -23.45 -4.59 12.94
C ALA A 155 -21.97 -4.95 12.78
N LEU A 156 -21.67 -6.22 12.47
CA LEU A 156 -20.32 -6.69 12.19
C LEU A 156 -19.70 -5.95 10.99
N PHE A 157 -20.46 -5.79 9.90
CA PHE A 157 -19.97 -5.06 8.73
C PHE A 157 -19.66 -3.59 9.05
N VAL A 158 -20.55 -2.93 9.81
CA VAL A 158 -20.34 -1.55 10.26
C VAL A 158 -19.13 -1.44 11.20
N ALA A 159 -18.95 -2.40 12.11
CA ALA A 159 -17.81 -2.44 13.01
C ALA A 159 -16.49 -2.62 12.25
N ILE A 160 -16.43 -3.55 11.28
CA ILE A 160 -15.26 -3.74 10.41
C ILE A 160 -14.95 -2.45 9.65
N LEU A 161 -15.96 -1.80 9.06
CA LEU A 161 -15.77 -0.56 8.33
C LEU A 161 -15.27 0.57 9.25
N CYS A 162 -15.77 0.66 10.48
CA CYS A 162 -15.28 1.60 11.49
C CYS A 162 -13.81 1.33 11.84
N VAL A 163 -13.42 0.08 12.10
CA VAL A 163 -12.03 -0.32 12.38
C VAL A 163 -11.12 0.00 11.20
N VAL A 164 -11.52 -0.35 9.97
CA VAL A 164 -10.74 -0.03 8.76
C VAL A 164 -10.60 1.48 8.57
N THR A 165 -11.63 2.26 8.89
CA THR A 165 -11.57 3.72 8.77
C THR A 165 -10.65 4.31 9.84
N VAL A 166 -10.82 3.95 11.11
CA VAL A 166 -10.03 4.50 12.23
C VAL A 166 -8.57 4.07 12.17
N VAL A 167 -8.30 2.79 11.94
CA VAL A 167 -6.92 2.25 11.88
C VAL A 167 -6.28 2.52 10.51
N GLY A 168 -7.07 2.50 9.44
CA GLY A 168 -6.58 2.75 8.08
C GLY A 168 -6.38 4.22 7.75
N TRP A 169 -6.98 5.16 8.49
CA TRP A 169 -6.80 6.59 8.27
C TRP A 169 -5.33 7.05 8.29
N PRO A 170 -4.53 6.80 9.34
CA PRO A 170 -3.13 7.21 9.36
C PRO A 170 -2.30 6.53 8.26
N ILE A 171 -2.63 5.29 7.90
CA ILE A 171 -1.98 4.58 6.79
C ILE A 171 -2.31 5.26 5.46
N TRP A 172 -3.57 5.67 5.28
CA TRP A 172 -4.02 6.37 4.09
C TRP A 172 -3.39 7.75 3.95
N THR A 173 -3.28 8.52 5.03
CA THR A 173 -2.62 9.83 4.99
C THR A 173 -1.15 9.68 4.62
N GLN A 174 -0.41 8.78 5.26
CA GLN A 174 0.98 8.48 4.93
C GLN A 174 1.13 7.99 3.48
N ALA A 175 0.28 7.06 3.05
CA ALA A 175 0.31 6.56 1.68
C ALA A 175 0.02 7.67 0.66
N SER A 176 -0.91 8.59 0.96
CA SER A 176 -1.27 9.70 0.10
C SER A 176 -0.17 10.76 0.01
N GLU A 177 0.53 11.04 1.12
CA GLU A 177 1.68 11.96 1.15
C GLU A 177 2.84 11.39 0.33
N VAL A 178 3.18 10.12 0.55
CA VAL A 178 4.22 9.44 -0.24
C VAL A 178 3.83 9.37 -1.72
N MET A 179 2.56 9.09 -2.03
CA MET A 179 2.03 9.17 -3.40
C MET A 179 2.18 10.57 -3.98
N ALA A 180 1.82 11.61 -3.24
CA ALA A 180 1.88 13.00 -3.71
C ALA A 180 3.33 13.42 -4.00
N VAL A 181 4.28 13.14 -3.08
CA VAL A 181 5.69 13.45 -3.27
C VAL A 181 6.28 12.66 -4.44
N ASN A 182 5.98 11.36 -4.53
CA ASN A 182 6.47 10.54 -5.64
C ASN A 182 5.85 10.99 -6.98
N TRP A 183 4.59 11.42 -6.97
CA TRP A 183 3.91 11.97 -8.13
C TRP A 183 4.53 13.30 -8.57
N THR A 184 4.83 14.22 -7.65
CA THR A 184 5.49 15.50 -8.00
C THR A 184 6.88 15.25 -8.57
N VAL A 185 7.68 14.37 -7.94
CA VAL A 185 9.01 14.02 -8.45
C VAL A 185 8.93 13.37 -9.83
N TRP A 186 7.97 12.47 -10.05
CA TRP A 186 7.76 11.85 -11.36
C TRP A 186 7.33 12.87 -12.41
N TYR A 187 6.38 13.75 -12.06
CA TYR A 187 5.88 14.79 -12.96
C TYR A 187 6.98 15.78 -13.35
N ASP A 188 7.74 16.27 -12.38
CA ASP A 188 8.85 17.21 -12.62
C ASP A 188 9.94 16.57 -13.47
N ARG A 189 10.28 15.30 -13.22
CA ARG A 189 11.20 14.54 -14.06
C ARG A 189 10.69 14.42 -15.50
N LYS A 190 9.42 14.06 -15.71
CA LYS A 190 8.84 13.94 -17.06
C LYS A 190 8.74 15.28 -17.76
N ARG A 191 8.40 16.35 -17.02
CA ARG A 191 8.41 17.72 -17.53
C ARG A 191 9.81 18.13 -17.98
N HIS A 192 10.84 17.83 -17.20
CA HIS A 192 12.22 18.12 -17.56
C HIS A 192 12.67 17.34 -18.81
N GLU A 193 12.37 16.04 -18.88
CA GLU A 193 12.66 15.21 -20.05
C GLU A 193 11.97 15.75 -21.33
N ILE A 194 10.69 16.14 -21.23
CA ILE A 194 9.95 16.76 -22.35
C ILE A 194 10.56 18.10 -22.75
N THR A 195 10.92 18.94 -21.78
CA THR A 195 11.51 20.26 -22.03
C THR A 195 12.85 20.12 -22.76
N GLN A 196 13.70 19.18 -22.33
CA GLN A 196 14.96 18.87 -23.03
C GLN A 196 14.73 18.38 -24.46
N CYS A 197 13.76 17.50 -24.69
CA CYS A 197 13.39 17.05 -26.04
C CYS A 197 12.94 18.22 -26.93
N TRP A 198 12.16 19.16 -26.37
CA TRP A 198 11.72 20.37 -27.06
C TRP A 198 12.87 21.32 -27.38
N GLU A 199 13.76 21.56 -26.42
CA GLU A 199 14.94 22.41 -26.61
C GLU A 199 15.86 21.87 -27.69
N LEU A 200 16.04 20.55 -27.76
CA LEU A 200 16.83 19.86 -28.79
C LEU A 200 16.09 19.70 -30.12
N LYS A 201 14.79 20.06 -30.19
CA LYS A 201 13.91 19.83 -31.35
C LYS A 201 13.89 18.36 -31.82
N SER A 202 14.11 17.42 -30.91
CA SER A 202 14.15 15.98 -31.21
C SER A 202 12.74 15.39 -31.22
N VAL A 203 12.15 15.23 -32.40
CA VAL A 203 10.83 14.58 -32.55
C VAL A 203 10.88 13.12 -32.08
N ARG A 204 11.99 12.41 -32.35
CA ARG A 204 12.19 11.01 -31.95
C ARG A 204 12.27 10.87 -30.43
N GLY A 205 13.02 11.76 -29.76
CA GLY A 205 13.08 11.82 -28.30
C GLY A 205 11.71 12.08 -27.68
N LEU A 206 10.96 13.05 -28.21
CA LEU A 206 9.63 13.39 -27.72
C LEU A 206 8.66 12.20 -27.82
N ILE A 207 8.62 11.51 -28.97
CA ILE A 207 7.77 10.33 -29.17
C ILE A 207 8.10 9.24 -28.14
N GLY A 208 9.39 8.97 -27.91
CA GLY A 208 9.78 7.95 -26.95
C GLY A 208 9.47 8.33 -25.49
N VAL A 209 9.58 9.60 -25.10
CA VAL A 209 9.15 10.08 -23.77
C VAL A 209 7.64 9.93 -23.57
N ILE A 210 6.83 10.20 -24.61
CA ILE A 210 5.38 9.96 -24.58
C ILE A 210 5.06 8.47 -24.41
N PHE A 211 5.74 7.58 -25.15
CA PHE A 211 5.57 6.13 -24.99
C PHE A 211 5.97 5.64 -23.59
N LEU A 212 7.04 6.19 -23.00
CA LEU A 212 7.42 5.88 -21.62
C LEU A 212 6.33 6.30 -20.63
N GLY A 213 5.75 7.49 -20.79
CA GLY A 213 4.62 7.94 -19.96
C GLY A 213 3.37 7.06 -20.12
N LEU A 214 3.07 6.61 -21.34
CA LEU A 214 1.94 5.72 -21.61
C LEU A 214 2.16 4.33 -20.99
N LEU A 215 3.39 3.80 -21.02
CA LEU A 215 3.73 2.54 -20.35
C LEU A 215 3.63 2.64 -18.83
N ASP A 216 4.07 3.76 -18.23
CA ASP A 216 3.91 3.99 -16.80
C ASP A 216 2.43 4.04 -16.41
N LEU A 217 1.58 4.68 -17.23
CA LEU A 217 0.12 4.70 -17.02
C LEU A 217 -0.51 3.31 -17.14
N ILE A 218 -0.12 2.53 -18.15
CA ILE A 218 -0.57 1.13 -18.30
C ILE A 218 -0.14 0.30 -17.09
N ARG A 219 1.09 0.47 -16.59
CA ARG A 219 1.59 -0.26 -15.42
C ARG A 219 0.82 0.11 -14.15
N LEU A 220 0.52 1.39 -13.94
CA LEU A 220 -0.34 1.86 -12.84
C LEU A 220 -1.73 1.24 -12.95
N TRP A 221 -2.33 1.29 -14.14
CA TRP A 221 -3.63 0.71 -14.42
C TRP A 221 -3.66 -0.80 -14.11
N LEU A 222 -2.68 -1.55 -14.61
CA LEU A 222 -2.54 -2.99 -14.34
C LEU A 222 -2.46 -3.28 -12.84
N SER A 223 -1.67 -2.49 -12.10
CA SER A 223 -1.55 -2.63 -10.64
C SER A 223 -2.90 -2.44 -9.94
N ILE A 224 -3.67 -1.42 -10.33
CA ILE A 224 -5.02 -1.18 -9.81
C ILE A 224 -5.94 -2.36 -10.15
N THR A 225 -5.88 -2.88 -11.38
CA THR A 225 -6.73 -4.02 -11.76
C THR A 225 -6.39 -5.30 -11.01
N VAL A 226 -5.10 -5.55 -10.69
CA VAL A 226 -4.67 -6.68 -9.88
C VAL A 226 -5.19 -6.54 -8.45
N LEU A 227 -5.06 -5.36 -7.84
CA LEU A 227 -5.61 -5.09 -6.50
C LEU A 227 -7.13 -5.22 -6.47
N ALA A 228 -7.82 -4.66 -7.47
CA ALA A 228 -9.27 -4.79 -7.59
C ALA A 228 -9.72 -6.24 -7.75
N SER A 229 -8.93 -7.08 -8.43
CA SER A 229 -9.22 -8.51 -8.60
C SER A 229 -9.17 -9.32 -7.30
N TRP A 230 -8.46 -8.83 -6.27
CA TRP A 230 -8.41 -9.48 -4.96
C TRP A 230 -9.65 -9.18 -4.12
N VAL A 231 -10.22 -8.00 -4.30
CA VAL A 231 -11.38 -7.53 -3.52
C VAL A 231 -12.70 -7.96 -4.19
N LEU A 232 -12.74 -8.02 -5.51
CA LEU A 232 -13.96 -8.32 -6.26
C LEU A 232 -14.21 -9.83 -6.38
N SER A 233 -15.40 -10.26 -5.98
CA SER A 233 -15.85 -11.65 -6.17
C SER A 233 -15.86 -12.05 -7.65
N ASN A 234 -15.59 -13.33 -7.91
CA ASN A 234 -15.51 -13.90 -9.26
C ASN A 234 -16.78 -13.65 -10.12
N GLY A 235 -17.96 -13.53 -9.49
CA GLY A 235 -19.24 -13.29 -10.17
C GLY A 235 -19.63 -11.82 -10.31
N SER A 236 -18.77 -10.88 -9.88
CA SER A 236 -19.07 -9.44 -9.94
C SER A 236 -19.09 -8.92 -11.38
N GLN A 237 -20.12 -8.14 -11.74
CA GLN A 237 -20.22 -7.50 -13.06
C GLN A 237 -19.07 -6.54 -13.34
N TYR A 238 -18.50 -5.93 -12.30
CA TYR A 238 -17.37 -5.00 -12.41
C TYR A 238 -16.09 -5.66 -12.93
N ARG A 239 -15.97 -6.99 -12.80
CA ARG A 239 -14.82 -7.74 -13.34
C ARG A 239 -14.74 -7.68 -14.88
N LYS A 240 -15.86 -7.43 -15.56
CA LYS A 240 -15.89 -7.28 -17.03
C LYS A 240 -15.16 -6.03 -17.53
N TYR A 241 -15.02 -5.01 -16.69
CA TYR A 241 -14.33 -3.76 -17.02
C TYR A 241 -12.87 -3.76 -16.58
N LEU A 242 -12.45 -4.73 -15.77
CA LEU A 242 -11.04 -4.95 -15.49
C LEU A 242 -10.38 -5.59 -16.71
N PHE A 243 -9.10 -5.31 -16.91
CA PHE A 243 -8.33 -5.88 -18.01
C PHE A 243 -8.54 -7.41 -17.99
N PRO A 244 -9.01 -8.02 -19.09
CA PRO A 244 -9.25 -9.46 -19.14
C PRO A 244 -7.88 -10.15 -19.08
N MET A 245 -7.35 -10.31 -17.87
CA MET A 245 -6.12 -11.04 -17.67
C MET A 245 -6.42 -12.51 -17.92
N PRO A 246 -5.73 -13.15 -18.88
CA PRO A 246 -5.84 -14.59 -19.02
C PRO A 246 -5.41 -15.21 -17.69
N SER A 247 -6.32 -15.94 -17.04
CA SER A 247 -6.01 -16.61 -15.78
C SER A 247 -5.19 -17.86 -16.09
N ILE A 248 -3.89 -17.68 -16.34
CA ILE A 248 -2.93 -18.77 -16.38
C ILE A 248 -2.59 -19.08 -14.92
N ALA A 249 -3.51 -19.79 -14.27
CA ALA A 249 -3.33 -20.25 -12.91
C ALA A 249 -2.39 -21.45 -12.92
N ILE A 250 -1.12 -21.22 -12.57
CA ILE A 250 -0.19 -22.32 -12.35
C ILE A 250 -0.46 -22.85 -10.94
N ARG A 251 -0.87 -24.11 -10.86
CA ARG A 251 -1.15 -24.78 -9.60
C ARG A 251 0.12 -25.52 -9.20
N PRO A 252 0.79 -25.15 -8.09
CA PRO A 252 2.02 -25.84 -7.67
C PRO A 252 1.80 -27.35 -7.45
N GLY A 253 0.58 -27.76 -7.09
CA GLY A 253 0.19 -29.16 -7.01
C GLY A 253 0.34 -29.94 -8.33
N GLN A 254 0.30 -29.29 -9.49
CA GLN A 254 0.55 -29.94 -10.78
C GLN A 254 2.02 -30.37 -10.95
N PHE A 255 2.96 -29.69 -10.29
CA PHE A 255 4.38 -30.07 -10.30
C PHE A 255 4.74 -31.08 -9.22
N MET A 256 3.88 -31.30 -8.22
CA MET A 256 4.11 -32.20 -7.10
C MET A 256 3.45 -33.58 -7.26
N GLY A 257 2.87 -33.86 -8.43
CA GLY A 257 2.25 -35.15 -8.77
C GLY A 257 0.73 -35.20 -8.51
N GLU A 258 0.08 -36.15 -9.17
CA GLU A 258 -1.38 -36.25 -9.29
C GLU A 258 -2.12 -36.38 -7.94
N LYS A 259 -1.50 -37.05 -6.96
CA LYS A 259 -2.06 -37.17 -5.59
C LYS A 259 -2.14 -35.83 -4.86
N VAL A 260 -1.16 -34.94 -5.06
CA VAL A 260 -1.13 -33.60 -4.44
C VAL A 260 -2.00 -32.63 -5.24
N ALA A 261 -2.06 -32.78 -6.56
CA ALA A 261 -2.93 -31.98 -7.44
C ALA A 261 -4.42 -32.09 -7.08
N ASN A 262 -4.87 -33.25 -6.59
CA ASN A 262 -6.26 -33.48 -6.18
C ASN A 262 -6.57 -33.07 -4.73
N SER A 263 -5.57 -32.63 -3.95
CA SER A 263 -5.78 -32.14 -2.59
C SER A 263 -6.43 -30.74 -2.57
N SER A 264 -6.93 -30.31 -1.41
CA SER A 264 -7.41 -28.94 -1.19
C SER A 264 -6.36 -27.87 -1.51
N MET A 265 -5.07 -28.22 -1.42
CA MET A 265 -3.96 -27.35 -1.79
C MET A 265 -3.84 -27.17 -3.31
N GLY A 266 -4.29 -28.14 -4.11
CA GLY A 266 -4.33 -28.07 -5.57
C GLY A 266 -5.37 -27.10 -6.12
N GLN A 267 -6.30 -26.61 -5.29
CA GLN A 267 -7.26 -25.56 -5.68
C GLN A 267 -6.66 -24.15 -5.62
N TYR A 268 -5.53 -23.96 -4.93
CA TYR A 268 -4.80 -22.70 -4.93
C TYR A 268 -3.93 -22.62 -6.19
N GLY A 269 -4.34 -21.78 -7.14
CA GLY A 269 -3.55 -21.43 -8.32
C GLY A 269 -2.99 -20.02 -8.20
N MET A 270 -1.68 -19.87 -8.41
CA MET A 270 -1.07 -18.54 -8.51
C MET A 270 -1.24 -18.03 -9.94
N ASN A 271 -1.85 -16.85 -10.10
CA ASN A 271 -1.96 -16.22 -11.42
C ASN A 271 -0.61 -15.60 -11.81
N ILE A 272 0.07 -16.21 -12.78
CA ILE A 272 1.38 -15.73 -13.24
C ILE A 272 1.26 -14.70 -14.36
N ALA A 273 0.11 -14.61 -15.03
CA ALA A 273 -0.15 -13.61 -16.07
C ALA A 273 0.20 -12.16 -15.66
N PRO A 274 -0.24 -11.62 -14.51
CA PRO A 274 0.15 -10.26 -14.10
C PRO A 274 1.66 -10.12 -13.91
N MET A 275 2.34 -11.15 -13.41
CA MET A 275 3.80 -11.15 -13.24
C MET A 275 4.51 -11.11 -14.60
N ALA A 276 4.09 -11.96 -15.54
CA ALA A 276 4.65 -12.00 -16.88
C ALA A 276 4.44 -10.68 -17.63
N ILE A 277 3.25 -10.07 -17.51
CA ILE A 277 2.95 -8.76 -18.10
C ILE A 277 3.81 -7.66 -17.44
N THR A 278 3.97 -7.68 -16.12
CA THR A 278 4.83 -6.72 -15.41
C THR A 278 6.29 -6.85 -15.82
N TRP A 279 6.77 -8.07 -16.01
CA TRP A 279 8.11 -8.35 -16.51
C TRP A 279 8.28 -7.87 -17.96
N ALA A 280 7.34 -8.20 -18.84
CA ALA A 280 7.38 -7.80 -20.25
C ALA A 280 7.32 -6.28 -20.41
N THR A 281 6.44 -5.59 -19.68
CA THR A 281 6.36 -4.12 -19.68
C THR A 281 7.64 -3.49 -19.13
N GLY A 282 8.26 -4.09 -18.10
CA GLY A 282 9.58 -3.69 -17.61
C GLY A 282 10.67 -3.80 -18.68
N PHE A 283 10.72 -4.92 -19.40
CA PHE A 283 11.68 -5.12 -20.49
C PHE A 283 11.51 -4.11 -21.62
N VAL A 284 10.26 -3.91 -22.08
CA VAL A 284 9.94 -2.92 -23.14
C VAL A 284 10.32 -1.52 -22.68
N ARG A 285 10.06 -1.17 -21.41
CA ARG A 285 10.46 0.10 -20.84
C ARG A 285 11.97 0.30 -20.88
N THR A 286 12.78 -0.67 -20.43
CA THR A 286 14.25 -0.56 -20.48
C THR A 286 14.76 -0.37 -21.92
N LYS A 287 14.15 -1.05 -22.89
CA LYS A 287 14.50 -0.88 -24.31
C LYS A 287 14.13 0.51 -24.84
N LEU A 288 12.99 1.05 -24.44
CA LEU A 288 12.58 2.42 -24.80
C LEU A 288 13.44 3.48 -24.11
N GLU A 289 13.80 3.31 -22.84
CA GLU A 289 14.74 4.20 -22.14
C GLU A 289 16.10 4.22 -22.84
N TYR A 290 16.63 3.05 -23.22
CA TYR A 290 17.87 2.97 -24.00
C TYR A 290 17.74 3.65 -25.38
N TRP A 291 16.65 3.39 -26.10
CA TRP A 291 16.43 3.97 -27.43
C TRP A 291 16.27 5.50 -27.38
N THR A 292 15.50 6.01 -26.42
CA THR A 292 15.33 7.46 -26.17
C THR A 292 16.64 8.13 -25.77
N GLY A 293 17.41 7.53 -24.86
CA GLY A 293 18.73 8.03 -24.48
C GLY A 293 19.70 8.06 -25.65
N LYS A 294 19.66 7.05 -26.52
CA LYS A 294 20.47 7.03 -27.75
C LYS A 294 20.04 8.12 -28.75
N ALA A 295 18.74 8.35 -28.92
CA ALA A 295 18.23 9.41 -29.79
C ALA A 295 18.63 10.80 -29.26
N LEU A 296 18.43 11.06 -27.97
CA LEU A 296 18.78 12.35 -27.35
C LEU A 296 20.27 12.63 -27.36
N SER A 297 21.11 11.61 -27.13
CA SER A 297 22.57 11.78 -27.18
C SER A 297 23.08 12.03 -28.60
N ALA A 298 22.48 11.42 -29.62
CA ALA A 298 22.81 11.69 -31.02
C ALA A 298 22.48 13.15 -31.40
N ASP A 299 21.29 13.63 -31.05
CA ASP A 299 20.87 15.00 -31.36
C ASP A 299 21.68 16.04 -30.57
N ALA A 300 21.99 15.75 -29.30
CA ALA A 300 22.90 16.58 -28.51
C ALA A 300 24.32 16.64 -29.13
N ARG A 301 24.83 15.54 -29.70
CA ARG A 301 26.13 15.53 -30.39
C ARG A 301 26.09 16.37 -31.67
N ILE A 302 25.03 16.27 -32.47
CA ILE A 302 24.85 17.09 -33.68
C ILE A 302 24.85 18.58 -33.32
N ARG A 303 24.07 18.97 -32.30
CA ARG A 303 24.00 20.37 -31.87
C ARG A 303 25.32 20.91 -31.32
N ARG A 304 26.09 20.07 -30.61
CA ARG A 304 27.45 20.40 -30.19
C ARG A 304 28.37 20.59 -31.40
N LYS A 305 28.28 19.74 -32.43
CA LYS A 305 29.04 19.90 -33.68
C LYS A 305 28.66 21.19 -34.41
N GLU A 306 27.37 21.49 -34.55
CA GLU A 306 26.87 22.74 -35.15
C GLU A 306 27.36 23.98 -34.40
N SER A 307 27.35 23.94 -33.05
CA SER A 307 27.88 25.04 -32.23
C SER A 307 29.39 25.23 -32.41
N ARG A 308 30.14 24.15 -32.67
CA ARG A 308 31.58 24.20 -32.94
C ARG A 308 31.91 24.67 -34.36
N SER A 309 31.08 24.31 -35.35
CA SER A 309 31.29 24.74 -36.74
C SER A 309 31.04 26.24 -36.94
N GLY A 310 30.19 26.86 -36.11
CA GLY A 310 29.97 28.31 -36.13
C GLY A 310 30.92 29.13 -35.24
N GLU A 311 31.75 28.49 -34.42
CA GLU A 311 32.65 29.15 -33.47
C GLU A 311 33.90 29.68 -34.19
N THR A 312 34.23 30.96 -33.94
CA THR A 312 35.43 31.59 -34.52
C THR A 312 36.72 30.99 -33.95
N GLU A 313 37.84 31.07 -34.68
CA GLU A 313 39.12 30.51 -34.24
C GLU A 313 39.58 31.05 -32.87
N GLU A 314 39.28 32.31 -32.56
CA GLU A 314 39.62 32.96 -31.29
C GLU A 314 38.84 32.36 -30.12
N GLU A 315 37.54 32.11 -30.29
CA GLU A 315 36.69 31.44 -29.29
C GLU A 315 37.14 29.99 -29.05
N ARG A 316 37.57 29.28 -30.11
CA ARG A 316 38.16 27.93 -29.97
C ARG A 316 39.44 27.96 -29.12
N LYS A 317 40.33 28.91 -29.36
CA LYS A 317 41.55 29.09 -28.55
C LYS A 317 41.20 29.44 -27.10
N ALA A 318 40.24 30.34 -26.86
CA ALA A 318 39.78 30.66 -25.51
C ALA A 318 39.21 29.44 -24.77
N ARG A 319 38.38 28.62 -25.43
CA ARG A 319 37.82 27.38 -24.84
C ARG A 319 38.88 26.35 -24.52
N THR A 320 39.87 26.15 -25.39
CA THR A 320 40.95 25.19 -25.10
C THR A 320 41.76 25.60 -23.88
N VAL A 321 42.03 26.90 -23.70
CA VAL A 321 42.70 27.43 -22.50
C VAL A 321 41.84 27.21 -21.24
N VAL A 322 40.55 27.53 -21.29
CA VAL A 322 39.61 27.29 -20.16
C VAL A 322 39.50 25.79 -19.83
N ARG A 323 39.43 24.92 -20.84
CA ARG A 323 39.39 23.46 -20.64
C ARG A 323 40.68 22.94 -20.03
N LYS A 324 41.85 23.43 -20.46
CA LYS A 324 43.16 23.08 -19.87
C LYS A 324 43.26 23.57 -18.42
N ALA A 325 42.80 24.78 -18.13
CA ALA A 325 42.75 25.31 -16.76
C ALA A 325 41.82 24.50 -15.86
N ALA A 326 40.61 24.18 -16.32
CA ALA A 326 39.66 23.36 -15.57
C ALA A 326 40.17 21.93 -15.33
N LYS A 327 40.83 21.30 -16.32
CA LYS A 327 41.49 19.99 -16.16
C LYS A 327 42.58 20.06 -15.08
N ARG A 328 43.39 21.13 -15.04
CA ARG A 328 44.43 21.32 -14.01
C ARG A 328 43.83 21.45 -12.61
N VAL A 329 42.81 22.28 -12.44
CA VAL A 329 42.11 22.46 -11.15
C VAL A 329 41.48 21.14 -10.67
N ALA A 330 40.81 20.40 -11.57
CA ALA A 330 40.23 19.10 -11.22
C ALA A 330 41.28 18.05 -10.86
N ARG A 331 42.48 18.11 -11.45
CA ARG A 331 43.61 17.24 -11.10
C ARG A 331 44.16 17.59 -9.71
N GLU A 332 44.40 18.87 -9.43
CA GLU A 332 44.84 19.34 -8.12
C GLU A 332 43.82 18.97 -7.01
N GLU A 333 42.52 19.05 -7.30
CA GLU A 333 41.49 18.67 -6.33
C GLU A 333 41.46 17.15 -6.07
N ARG A 334 41.66 16.32 -7.09
CA ARG A 334 41.82 14.87 -6.92
C ARG A 334 43.09 14.54 -6.13
N GLU A 335 44.18 15.24 -6.37
CA GLU A 335 45.44 15.07 -5.63
C GLU A 335 45.25 15.47 -4.15
N ARG A 336 44.53 16.55 -3.86
CA ARG A 336 44.15 16.92 -2.48
C ARG A 336 43.27 15.86 -1.82
N GLN A 337 42.25 15.36 -2.53
CA GLN A 337 41.41 14.29 -1.99
C GLN A 337 42.21 13.01 -1.73
N GLN A 338 43.14 12.66 -2.61
CA GLN A 338 44.04 11.52 -2.39
C GLN A 338 45.00 11.74 -1.22
N GLN A 339 45.54 12.96 -1.07
CA GLN A 339 46.37 13.34 0.07
C GLN A 339 45.58 13.26 1.38
N GLU A 340 44.35 13.78 1.44
CA GLU A 340 43.51 13.67 2.63
C GLU A 340 43.17 12.22 2.97
N VAL A 341 42.89 11.37 1.97
CA VAL A 341 42.66 9.93 2.19
C VAL A 341 43.93 9.27 2.70
N TRP A 342 45.08 9.59 2.13
CA TRP A 342 46.39 9.08 2.55
C TRP A 342 46.76 9.52 3.97
N GLU A 343 46.53 10.79 4.33
CA GLU A 343 46.73 11.33 5.68
C GLU A 343 45.81 10.64 6.69
N LYS A 344 44.53 10.44 6.36
CA LYS A 344 43.59 9.69 7.21
C LYS A 344 44.03 8.24 7.39
N GLU A 345 44.53 7.59 6.34
CA GLU A 345 44.99 6.21 6.41
C GLU A 345 46.30 6.08 7.20
N THR A 346 47.25 7.00 7.02
CA THR A 346 48.51 7.02 7.79
C THR A 346 48.27 7.35 9.26
N ALA A 347 47.35 8.26 9.58
CA ALA A 347 46.91 8.51 10.96
C ALA A 347 46.29 7.25 11.59
N ARG A 348 45.41 6.54 10.87
CA ARG A 348 44.87 5.25 11.32
C ARG A 348 45.96 4.20 11.54
N ARG A 349 46.98 4.14 10.67
CA ARG A 349 48.12 3.21 10.83
C ARG A 349 48.95 3.56 12.07
N LYS A 350 49.17 4.85 12.36
CA LYS A 350 49.85 5.30 13.59
C LYS A 350 49.04 4.93 14.83
N GLU A 351 47.74 5.20 14.85
CA GLU A 351 46.86 4.83 15.97
C GLU A 351 46.86 3.31 16.22
N MET A 352 46.85 2.50 15.16
CA MET A 352 46.97 1.04 15.30
C MET A 352 48.37 0.60 15.79
N ALA A 353 49.44 1.26 15.34
CA ALA A 353 50.79 0.99 15.83
C ALA A 353 50.94 1.37 17.30
N ASP A 354 50.38 2.51 17.73
CA ASP A 354 50.38 2.96 19.11
C ASP A 354 49.57 2.00 19.99
N LYS A 355 48.37 1.61 19.56
CA LYS A 355 47.57 0.58 20.27
C LYS A 355 48.26 -0.79 20.32
N ALA A 356 48.94 -1.19 19.24
CA ALA A 356 49.72 -2.42 19.24
C ALA A 356 50.92 -2.33 20.19
N SER A 357 51.58 -1.17 20.26
CA SER A 357 52.66 -0.91 21.23
C SER A 357 52.14 -0.89 22.66
N GLU A 358 50.95 -0.33 22.90
CA GLU A 358 50.30 -0.34 24.21
C GLU A 358 49.87 -1.75 24.62
N GLN A 359 49.47 -2.61 23.67
CA GLN A 359 49.23 -4.03 23.93
C GLN A 359 50.51 -4.82 24.17
N LEU A 360 51.61 -4.49 23.46
CA LEU A 360 52.90 -5.16 23.62
C LEU A 360 53.66 -4.72 24.88
N PHE A 361 53.51 -3.47 25.31
CA PHE A 361 54.31 -2.86 26.39
C PHE A 361 53.47 -2.36 27.58
N GLY A 362 52.15 -2.23 27.47
CA GLY A 362 51.26 -1.69 28.52
C GLY A 362 50.71 -2.74 29.50
N GLY A 363 51.10 -4.00 29.36
CA GLY A 363 50.71 -5.09 30.26
C GLY A 363 51.86 -5.60 31.13
N GLY A 364 52.40 -4.76 32.02
CA GLY A 364 53.41 -5.20 32.99
C GLY A 364 54.05 -4.03 33.74
N HIS A 365 53.55 -3.66 34.91
CA HIS A 365 54.12 -4.08 36.20
C HIS A 365 55.51 -3.50 36.46
N ASP A 366 55.50 -2.50 37.34
CA ASP A 366 56.56 -2.01 38.20
C ASP A 366 57.70 -3.01 38.43
N SER A 367 58.89 -2.73 37.87
CA SER A 367 60.20 -2.96 38.50
C SER A 367 61.34 -2.72 37.51
N GLY A 368 62.32 -1.91 37.94
CA GLY A 368 63.69 -1.96 37.43
C GLY A 368 64.06 -0.85 36.46
N GLN A 369 64.58 0.25 37.02
CA GLN A 369 65.48 1.14 36.31
C GLN A 369 66.65 0.32 35.72
N VAL A 370 66.62 0.08 34.41
CA VAL A 370 67.81 -0.34 33.66
C VAL A 370 68.21 0.82 32.76
N LYS A 371 69.33 1.44 33.14
CA LYS A 371 70.10 2.39 32.32
C LYS A 371 70.29 1.81 30.93
N GLN A 372 69.66 2.41 29.93
CA GLN A 372 70.05 2.20 28.53
C GLN A 372 71.37 2.95 28.27
N PRO A 373 72.34 2.31 27.60
CA PRO A 373 73.56 2.95 27.15
C PRO A 373 73.27 3.90 25.98
N ASN A 374 73.94 5.03 26.06
CA ASN A 374 73.97 6.14 25.12
C ASN A 374 74.70 5.69 23.83
N ASN A 375 73.97 5.13 22.86
CA ASN A 375 74.51 4.82 21.53
C ASN A 375 73.96 5.82 20.51
N ASN A 376 74.55 7.02 20.53
CA ASN A 376 74.30 8.11 19.58
C ASN A 376 75.17 8.02 18.31
N GLU A 377 75.93 6.93 18.08
CA GLU A 377 76.92 6.89 16.98
C GLU A 377 76.62 5.87 15.85
N GLU A 378 75.59 5.04 15.93
CA GLU A 378 75.36 3.98 14.92
C GLU A 378 74.12 4.19 14.03
N ARG A 379 73.37 5.28 14.21
CA ARG A 379 72.21 5.62 13.37
C ARG A 379 72.50 6.49 12.15
N GLU A 380 73.73 6.99 11.98
CA GLU A 380 74.12 7.76 10.78
C GLU A 380 74.67 6.90 9.63
N ALA A 381 74.93 5.60 9.83
CA ALA A 381 75.51 4.74 8.77
C ALA A 381 74.49 3.89 7.98
N ILE A 382 73.22 3.81 8.40
CA ILE A 382 72.17 3.02 7.71
C ILE A 382 71.20 3.90 6.92
N ALA A 383 71.18 5.22 7.17
CA ALA A 383 70.34 6.16 6.44
C ALA A 383 70.89 6.55 5.05
N THR A 384 72.13 6.18 4.72
CA THR A 384 72.77 6.55 3.44
C THR A 384 72.76 5.47 2.36
N ASN A 385 72.21 4.27 2.63
CA ASN A 385 72.18 3.16 1.64
C ASN A 385 70.79 2.82 1.07
N ASN A 386 69.72 3.52 1.48
CA ASN A 386 68.38 3.30 0.94
C ASN A 386 67.92 4.33 -0.10
N ASP A 387 68.74 5.34 -0.40
CA ASP A 387 68.43 6.36 -1.41
C ASP A 387 68.97 6.03 -2.81
N GLU A 388 69.83 5.01 -2.98
CA GLU A 388 70.40 4.66 -4.31
C GLU A 388 69.71 3.49 -5.04
N GLN A 389 68.66 2.88 -4.49
CA GLN A 389 67.99 1.71 -5.13
C GLN A 389 66.51 1.88 -5.46
N LYS A 390 66.02 3.14 -5.55
CA LYS A 390 64.67 3.46 -6.06
C LYS A 390 64.65 4.29 -7.35
N GLU A 391 65.71 4.25 -8.15
CA GLU A 391 65.68 4.71 -9.54
C GLU A 391 65.60 3.52 -10.52
N SER A 392 64.45 2.84 -10.54
CA SER A 392 63.98 2.15 -11.75
C SER A 392 62.47 1.95 -11.70
N THR A 393 61.74 2.96 -11.21
CA THR A 393 60.30 3.02 -11.46
C THR A 393 60.15 3.76 -12.77
N THR A 394 60.06 2.97 -13.84
CA THR A 394 59.38 3.27 -15.11
C THR A 394 59.04 4.74 -15.30
N SER A 395 59.71 5.38 -16.27
CA SER A 395 59.19 6.59 -16.89
C SER A 395 57.72 6.32 -17.23
N ASN A 396 56.82 6.86 -16.41
CA ASN A 396 55.47 7.20 -16.82
C ASN A 396 55.67 8.32 -17.85
N VAL A 397 56.15 7.93 -19.03
CA VAL A 397 55.89 8.63 -20.28
C VAL A 397 54.40 8.90 -20.23
N ASP A 398 54.02 10.17 -20.27
CA ASP A 398 52.65 10.66 -20.18
C ASP A 398 51.72 9.86 -21.11
N TYR A 399 51.19 8.74 -20.59
CA TYR A 399 50.16 7.97 -21.29
C TYR A 399 48.90 8.81 -21.45
N ASP A 400 48.69 9.79 -20.57
CA ASP A 400 47.59 10.75 -20.65
C ASP A 400 47.73 11.70 -21.83
N ASP A 401 48.95 12.13 -22.21
CA ASP A 401 49.18 13.02 -23.35
C ASP A 401 49.13 12.25 -24.68
N PHE A 402 49.42 10.93 -24.65
CA PHE A 402 49.23 10.04 -25.80
C PHE A 402 47.73 9.67 -26.02
N LEU A 403 46.96 9.48 -24.95
CA LEU A 403 45.51 9.21 -25.04
C LEU A 403 44.70 10.44 -25.47
N ASP A 404 45.06 11.65 -25.04
CA ASP A 404 44.43 12.89 -25.50
C ASP A 404 44.67 13.11 -27.03
N ASN A 405 45.80 12.64 -27.59
CA ASN A 405 46.06 12.66 -29.05
C ASN A 405 45.34 11.54 -29.83
N LEU A 406 45.02 10.41 -29.19
CA LEU A 406 44.29 9.31 -29.84
C LEU A 406 42.79 9.60 -29.97
N GLU A 407 42.22 10.36 -29.01
CA GLU A 407 40.82 10.80 -29.07
C GLU A 407 40.54 11.78 -30.22
N ASP A 408 41.50 12.66 -30.55
CA ASP A 408 41.39 13.59 -31.68
C ASP A 408 41.56 12.88 -33.05
N MET A 409 42.24 11.73 -33.12
CA MET A 409 42.32 10.93 -34.36
C MET A 409 41.06 10.11 -34.66
N ASN A 410 40.26 9.75 -33.65
CA ASN A 410 39.03 8.96 -33.84
C ASN A 410 37.80 9.80 -34.26
N ASP A 411 37.93 11.12 -34.35
CA ASP A 411 36.88 12.04 -34.84
C ASP A 411 37.01 12.33 -36.36
N LEU A 412 37.91 11.63 -37.08
CA LEU A 412 38.17 11.81 -38.52
C LEU A 412 37.49 10.80 -39.48
N ASP A 413 36.61 9.91 -38.99
CA ASP A 413 35.78 9.03 -39.83
C ASP A 413 34.30 9.49 -39.94
#